data_AF-A0A962Q0I5-F1
#
_entry.id   AF-A0A962Q0I5-F1
#
_cell.length_a   1.000
_cell.length_b   1.000
_cell.length_c   1.000
_cell.angle_alpha   90.00
_cell.angle_beta   90.00
_cell.angle_gamma   90.00
#
_symmetry.space_group_name_H-M   'P 1'
#
loop_
_entity.id
_entity.type
_entity.pdbx_description
1 polymer ?
#
loop_
_entity_poly.entity_id
_entity_poly.type
_entity_poly.pdbx_seq_one_letter_code
_entity_poly.pdbx_strand_id
1 'polypeptide(L)'
;MSEGENNRAEAEQKDAEKSLNPAQVLSSVLAAGLGVQSSKNRERDFKQGKIGVFIAAGVIFTLVFIGVVFTVVQLVLKGSGN
;
A
#
# COMPACT_ATOMS: atom_id res chain seq x y z
N MET A 1 5.22 -26.24 38.47
CA MET A 1 4.68 -25.95 37.13
C MET A 1 4.16 -24.51 37.12
N SER A 2 5.04 -23.51 37.08
CA SER A 2 4.69 -22.07 37.09
C SER A 2 5.82 -21.17 36.55
N GLU A 3 6.67 -21.70 35.67
CA GLU A 3 7.85 -20.99 35.11
C GLU A 3 7.71 -20.69 33.61
N GLY A 4 6.57 -21.05 33.01
CA GLY A 4 6.34 -20.94 31.56
C GLY A 4 5.71 -19.62 31.10
N GLU A 5 5.31 -18.74 32.02
CA GLU A 5 4.59 -17.50 31.70
C GLU A 5 5.51 -16.26 31.66
N ASN A 6 6.64 -16.28 32.38
CA ASN A 6 7.58 -15.15 32.43
C ASN A 6 8.40 -15.01 31.13
N ASN A 7 8.77 -16.12 30.49
CA ASN A 7 9.59 -16.12 29.28
C ASN A 7 8.86 -15.74 27.98
N ARG A 8 7.53 -15.58 28.01
CA ARG A 8 6.74 -15.24 26.81
C ARG A 8 6.64 -13.73 26.60
N ALA A 9 6.70 -12.94 27.67
CA ALA A 9 6.62 -11.48 27.60
C ALA A 9 7.91 -10.83 27.03
N GLU A 10 9.06 -11.49 27.16
CA GLU A 10 10.35 -10.96 26.68
C GLU A 10 10.62 -11.26 25.19
N ALA A 11 9.91 -12.20 24.59
CA ALA A 11 10.07 -12.56 23.17
C ALA A 11 9.35 -11.58 22.23
N GLU A 12 8.36 -10.82 22.71
CA GLU A 12 7.56 -9.91 21.88
C GLU A 12 8.12 -8.47 21.82
N GLN A 13 9.10 -8.13 22.67
CA GLN A 13 9.65 -6.76 22.73
C GLN A 13 10.97 -6.56 21.97
N LYS A 14 11.58 -7.61 21.42
CA LYS A 14 12.89 -7.51 20.71
C LYS A 14 12.82 -7.13 19.23
N ASP A 15 11.64 -7.01 18.64
CA ASP A 15 11.48 -6.64 17.23
C ASP A 15 11.24 -5.13 16.99
N ALA A 16 11.09 -4.32 18.04
CA ALA A 16 10.71 -2.91 17.94
C ALA A 16 11.88 -1.91 17.90
N GLU A 17 13.14 -2.36 18.02
CA GLU A 17 14.30 -1.44 18.11
C GLU A 17 15.31 -1.57 16.95
N LYS A 18 15.03 -2.38 15.92
CA LYS A 18 15.85 -2.39 14.72
C LYS A 18 15.41 -1.24 13.83
N SER A 19 16.24 -0.20 13.73
CA SER A 19 16.02 0.91 12.81
C SER A 19 15.70 0.37 11.42
N LEU A 20 14.52 0.74 10.91
CA LEU A 20 14.07 0.30 9.60
C LEU A 20 15.11 0.77 8.59
N ASN A 21 15.78 -0.19 7.95
CA ASN A 21 16.75 0.13 6.92
C ASN A 21 16.02 0.94 5.81
N PRO A 22 16.63 1.98 5.21
CA PRO A 22 16.04 2.69 4.07
C PRO A 22 15.50 1.76 2.96
N ALA A 23 16.13 0.59 2.75
CA ALA A 23 15.65 -0.43 1.84
C ALA A 23 14.31 -1.06 2.27
N GLN A 24 14.08 -1.21 3.58
CA GLN A 24 12.83 -1.72 4.17
C GLN A 24 11.72 -0.65 4.12
N VAL A 25 12.10 0.61 4.22
CA VAL A 25 11.18 1.74 4.01
C VAL A 25 10.75 1.79 2.54
N LEU A 26 11.70 1.67 1.59
CA LEU A 26 11.38 1.62 0.16
C LEU A 26 10.52 0.40 -0.20
N SER A 27 10.83 -0.77 0.34
CA SER A 27 10.02 -1.97 0.09
C SER A 27 8.62 -1.86 0.69
N SER A 28 8.47 -1.20 1.84
CA SER A 28 7.17 -0.88 2.45
C SER A 28 6.36 0.09 1.59
N VAL A 29 6.99 1.15 1.07
CA VAL A 29 6.34 2.14 0.19
C VAL A 29 5.90 1.50 -1.13
N LEU A 30 6.70 0.60 -1.69
CA LEU A 30 6.34 -0.16 -2.89
C LEU A 30 5.22 -1.17 -2.62
N ALA A 31 5.25 -1.90 -1.50
CA ALA A 31 4.17 -2.81 -1.12
C ALA A 31 2.85 -2.07 -0.88
N ALA A 32 2.91 -0.88 -0.28
CA ALA A 32 1.77 0.00 -0.08
C ALA A 32 1.22 0.57 -1.41
N GLY A 33 2.10 0.95 -2.35
CA GLY A 33 1.72 1.42 -3.69
C GLY A 33 1.15 0.31 -4.58
N LEU A 34 1.55 -0.95 -4.35
CA LEU A 34 1.03 -2.13 -5.03
C LEU A 34 -0.26 -2.69 -4.42
N GLY A 35 -0.78 -2.09 -3.35
CA GLY A 35 -2.05 -2.50 -2.74
C GLY A 35 -1.95 -3.77 -1.90
N VAL A 36 -0.80 -4.04 -1.25
CA VAL A 36 -0.67 -5.09 -0.23
C VAL A 36 -1.42 -4.66 1.03
N GLN A 37 -2.74 -4.69 0.91
CA GLN A 37 -3.65 -4.61 2.02
C GLN A 37 -3.64 -5.98 2.71
N SER A 38 -3.38 -5.97 4.02
CA SER A 38 -3.44 -7.16 4.89
C SER A 38 -4.65 -8.03 4.53
N SER A 39 -4.42 -9.34 4.40
CA SER A 39 -5.42 -10.36 4.05
C SER A 39 -6.74 -10.23 4.81
N LYS A 40 -6.69 -9.70 6.03
CA LYS A 40 -7.84 -9.38 6.89
C LYS A 40 -8.82 -8.37 6.28
N ASN A 41 -8.34 -7.34 5.58
CA ASN A 41 -9.21 -6.35 4.93
C ASN A 41 -9.83 -6.91 3.66
N ARG A 42 -9.05 -7.69 2.91
CA ARG A 42 -9.51 -8.41 1.72
C ARG A 42 -10.60 -9.42 2.07
N GLU A 43 -10.43 -10.23 3.11
CA GLU A 43 -11.42 -11.24 3.47
C GLU A 43 -12.76 -10.62 3.92
N ARG A 44 -12.72 -9.48 4.61
CA ARG A 44 -13.92 -8.72 4.99
C ARG A 44 -14.63 -8.11 3.79
N ASP A 45 -13.88 -7.49 2.88
CA ASP A 45 -14.46 -6.76 1.75
C ASP A 45 -14.99 -7.72 0.66
N PHE A 46 -14.38 -8.90 0.54
CA PHE A 46 -14.85 -9.98 -0.33
C PHE A 46 -16.07 -10.70 0.24
N LYS A 47 -16.15 -10.94 1.57
CA LYS A 47 -17.35 -11.54 2.20
C LYS A 47 -18.57 -10.61 2.17
N GLN A 48 -18.39 -9.30 2.07
CA GLN A 48 -19.47 -8.31 1.99
C GLN A 48 -19.93 -7.99 0.56
N GLY A 49 -19.40 -8.67 -0.47
CA GLY A 49 -19.82 -8.47 -1.87
C GLY A 49 -19.37 -7.16 -2.53
N LYS A 50 -18.40 -6.45 -1.95
CA LYS A 50 -18.00 -5.09 -2.37
C LYS A 50 -16.94 -5.05 -3.48
N ILE A 51 -16.63 -6.19 -4.11
CA ILE A 51 -15.61 -6.28 -5.18
C ILE A 51 -15.88 -5.27 -6.31
N GLY A 52 -17.15 -5.06 -6.67
CA GLY A 52 -17.53 -4.08 -7.69
C GLY A 52 -17.12 -2.64 -7.37
N VAL A 53 -17.10 -2.26 -6.08
CA VAL A 53 -16.69 -0.92 -5.64
C VAL A 53 -15.18 -0.72 -5.83
N PHE A 54 -14.37 -1.74 -5.57
CA PHE A 54 -12.92 -1.70 -5.80
C PHE A 54 -12.58 -1.62 -7.29
N ILE A 55 -13.31 -2.36 -8.13
CA ILE A 55 -13.14 -2.30 -9.59
C ILE A 55 -13.53 -0.90 -10.11
N ALA A 56 -14.68 -0.37 -9.70
CA ALA A 56 -15.13 0.96 -10.09
C ALA A 56 -14.13 2.04 -9.64
N ALA A 57 -13.65 1.96 -8.39
CA ALA A 57 -12.63 2.86 -7.88
C ALA A 57 -11.32 2.78 -8.68
N GLY A 58 -10.87 1.57 -9.02
CA GLY A 58 -9.69 1.35 -9.86
C GLY A 58 -9.84 1.97 -11.25
N VAL A 59 -10.99 1.75 -11.91
CA VAL A 59 -11.27 2.33 -13.24
C VAL A 59 -11.29 3.86 -13.19
N ILE A 60 -11.99 4.44 -12.21
CA ILE A 60 -12.04 5.91 -12.05
C ILE A 60 -10.64 6.46 -11.83
N PHE A 61 -9.85 5.83 -10.95
CA PHE A 61 -8.47 6.21 -10.69
C PHE A 61 -7.61 6.15 -11.96
N THR A 62 -7.72 5.09 -12.75
CA THR A 62 -6.98 4.95 -14.01
C THR A 62 -7.35 6.03 -15.02
N LEU A 63 -8.64 6.36 -15.16
CA LEU A 63 -9.08 7.41 -16.09
C LEU A 63 -8.54 8.78 -15.68
N VAL A 64 -8.59 9.10 -14.39
CA VAL A 64 -8.01 10.34 -13.85
C VAL A 64 -6.50 10.38 -14.09
N PHE A 65 -5.79 9.29 -13.82
CA PHE A 65 -4.35 9.19 -14.04
C PHE A 65 -3.97 9.45 -15.50
N ILE A 66 -4.70 8.85 -16.45
CA ILE A 66 -4.50 9.09 -17.88
C ILE A 66 -4.72 10.56 -18.23
N GLY A 67 -5.79 11.18 -17.71
CA GLY A 67 -6.07 12.60 -17.94
C GLY A 67 -4.95 13.52 -17.44
N VAL A 68 -4.39 13.21 -16.26
CA VAL A 68 -3.24 13.93 -15.71
C VAL A 68 -2.03 13.80 -16.62
N VAL A 69 -1.63 12.58 -16.98
CA VAL A 69 -0.48 12.34 -17.86
C VAL A 69 -0.67 13.03 -19.21
N PHE A 70 -1.85 12.93 -19.81
CA PHE A 70 -2.18 13.60 -21.06
C PHE A 70 -2.04 15.11 -20.96
N THR A 71 -2.55 15.72 -19.89
CA THR A 71 -2.45 17.17 -19.66
C THR A 71 -1.00 17.62 -19.53
N VAL A 72 -0.19 16.86 -18.78
CA VAL A 72 1.26 17.12 -18.64
C VAL A 72 1.95 17.05 -20.00
N VAL A 73 1.68 16.01 -20.80
CA VAL A 73 2.25 15.87 -22.14
C VAL A 73 1.87 17.06 -23.02
N GLN A 74 0.61 17.49 -23.00
CA GLN A 74 0.17 18.64 -23.79
C GLN A 74 0.85 19.95 -23.35
N LEU A 75 1.05 20.15 -22.05
CA LEU A 75 1.80 21.31 -21.54
C LEU A 75 3.26 21.28 -21.99
N VAL A 76 3.90 20.11 -21.95
CA VAL A 76 5.28 19.93 -22.41
C VAL A 76 5.39 20.18 -23.91
N LEU A 77 4.49 19.62 -24.73
CA LEU A 77 4.49 19.82 -26.18
C LEU A 77 4.27 21.29 -26.55
N LYS A 78 3.35 22.00 -25.86
CA LYS A 78 3.15 23.44 -26.05
C LYS A 78 4.35 24.27 -25.60
N GLY A 79 5.04 23.87 -24.53
CA GLY A 79 6.23 24.57 -24.04
C GLY A 79 7.51 24.25 -24.81
N SER A 80 7.55 23.11 -25.52
CA SER A 80 8.69 22.68 -26.33
C SER A 80 8.57 23.07 -27.81
N GLY A 81 7.36 23.47 -28.26
CA GLY A 81 7.15 24.08 -29.56
C GLY A 81 7.42 25.58 -29.50
N ASN A 82 8.68 25.96 -29.68
CA ASN A 82 9.02 27.26 -30.26
C ASN A 82 8.84 27.18 -31.78
#